data_AF-A0A3E1P3H8-F1
#
_entry.id   AF-A0A3E1P3H8-F1
#
_cell.length_a   1.000
_cell.length_b   1.000
_cell.length_c   1.000
_cell.angle_alpha   90.00
_cell.angle_beta   90.00
_cell.angle_gamma   90.00
#
_symmetry.space_group_name_H-M   'P 1'
#
loop_
_entity.id
_entity.type
_entity.pdbx_description
1 polymer ?
#
loop_
_entity_poly.entity_id
_entity_poly.type
_entity_poly.pdbx_seq_one_letter_code
_entity_poly.pdbx_strand_id
1 'polypeptide(L)'
;MKKLPFFILIILISFQCKNAKPSENQATVDSNKIEQAVSGPAPVVQQPQVEPTAPTSPKTFSDTAVIITDTTTIEIGPVKKYGVDEDADKQYLSRCKKWNLDSATIDKLLRNMEPLDGIGWDLAYSHLDCKLYSKVKISGKSYLLEINAGSWLELTTKDTTYLFIPKDRSFDKYFILHVGE
;
A
#
# COMPACT_ATOMS: atom_id res chain seq x y z
N MET A 1 28.82 51.26 -28.15
CA MET A 1 27.47 50.82 -27.71
C MET A 1 27.64 50.12 -26.37
N LYS A 2 26.95 50.61 -25.33
CA LYS A 2 27.20 50.33 -23.91
C LYS A 2 26.49 49.05 -23.46
N LYS A 3 27.21 48.23 -22.68
CA LYS A 3 26.73 47.00 -22.01
C LYS A 3 25.79 47.38 -20.86
N LEU A 4 24.67 46.66 -20.71
CA LEU A 4 23.73 46.80 -19.60
C LEU A 4 23.77 45.49 -18.77
N PRO A 5 24.18 45.53 -17.50
CA PRO A 5 24.12 44.35 -16.63
C PRO A 5 22.75 44.27 -15.94
N PHE A 6 22.06 43.14 -16.12
CA PHE A 6 20.82 42.81 -15.43
C PHE A 6 21.18 42.17 -14.07
N PHE A 7 21.03 42.94 -12.99
CA PHE A 7 21.12 42.45 -11.61
C PHE A 7 19.82 41.72 -11.27
N ILE A 8 19.87 40.42 -11.01
CA ILE A 8 18.75 39.66 -10.41
C ILE A 8 19.08 39.43 -8.93
N LEU A 9 18.25 40.02 -8.09
CA LEU A 9 18.27 39.95 -6.63
C LEU A 9 17.65 38.61 -6.19
N ILE A 10 18.46 37.71 -5.63
CA ILE A 10 18.00 36.45 -5.04
C ILE A 10 17.58 36.73 -3.59
N ILE A 11 16.28 36.67 -3.31
CA ILE A 11 15.72 36.73 -1.96
C ILE A 11 15.72 35.31 -1.38
N LEU A 12 16.65 35.05 -0.46
CA LEU A 12 16.70 33.86 0.39
C LEU A 12 15.63 33.98 1.49
N ILE A 13 14.56 33.20 1.40
CA ILE A 13 13.59 33.02 2.50
C ILE A 13 14.02 31.81 3.31
N SER A 14 14.60 32.06 4.47
CA SER A 14 14.96 31.07 5.48
C SER A 14 13.70 30.60 6.22
N PHE A 15 13.19 29.40 5.91
CA PHE A 15 12.22 28.72 6.77
C PHE A 15 12.95 28.05 7.93
N GLN A 16 12.91 28.69 9.11
CA GLN A 16 13.32 28.09 10.39
C GLN A 16 12.12 27.34 10.99
N CYS A 17 12.03 26.03 10.77
CA CYS A 17 11.10 25.18 11.52
C CYS A 17 11.65 24.99 12.95
N LYS A 18 10.93 25.52 13.93
CA LYS A 18 11.17 25.28 15.37
C LYS A 18 10.81 23.83 15.71
N ASN A 19 11.80 23.09 16.20
CA ASN A 19 11.62 21.76 16.79
C ASN A 19 10.72 21.84 18.03
N ALA A 20 9.57 21.16 17.98
CA ALA A 20 8.77 20.86 19.15
C ALA A 20 9.41 19.67 19.90
N LYS A 21 9.61 19.83 21.22
CA LYS A 21 10.11 18.76 22.10
C LYS A 21 9.05 17.66 22.27
N PRO A 22 9.46 16.39 22.44
CA PRO A 22 8.54 15.32 22.82
C PRO A 22 8.17 15.45 24.30
N SER A 23 6.87 15.35 24.59
CA SER A 23 6.33 15.26 25.95
C SER A 23 6.53 13.84 26.46
N GLU A 24 7.40 13.74 27.47
CA GLU A 24 7.56 12.63 28.37
C GLU A 24 6.28 12.43 29.19
N ASN A 25 5.69 11.25 29.14
CA ASN A 25 4.75 10.72 30.14
C ASN A 25 4.77 9.19 30.03
N GLN A 26 5.86 8.61 30.52
CA GLN A 26 5.89 7.20 30.89
C GLN A 26 5.18 7.06 32.24
N ALA A 27 3.95 6.53 32.23
CA ALA A 27 3.37 5.95 33.43
C ALA A 27 3.87 4.51 33.54
N THR A 28 4.85 4.30 34.42
CA THR A 28 5.26 2.99 34.91
C THR A 28 4.14 2.37 35.72
N VAL A 29 3.58 1.25 35.27
CA VAL A 29 2.68 0.42 36.06
C VAL A 29 3.50 -0.65 36.76
N ASP A 30 3.67 -0.49 38.07
CA ASP A 30 4.27 -1.46 38.99
C ASP A 30 3.53 -2.81 38.91
N SER A 31 4.19 -3.82 38.36
CA SER A 31 3.74 -5.21 38.41
C SER A 31 4.41 -5.91 39.59
N ASN A 32 3.87 -5.74 40.79
CA ASN A 32 4.23 -6.57 41.95
C ASN A 32 3.12 -6.60 43.00
N LYS A 33 2.05 -7.33 42.70
CA LYS A 33 1.19 -7.93 43.72
C LYS A 33 0.34 -9.03 43.10
N ILE A 34 0.65 -10.28 43.44
CA ILE A 34 -0.27 -11.35 43.88
C ILE A 34 0.57 -12.64 43.87
N GLU A 35 1.14 -12.96 45.03
CA GLU A 35 1.42 -14.34 45.40
C GLU A 35 0.17 -14.87 46.11
N GLN A 36 -0.40 -16.00 45.66
CA GLN A 36 -0.59 -17.18 46.51
C GLN A 36 -1.25 -18.35 45.76
N ALA A 37 -0.51 -19.44 45.78
CA ALA A 37 -0.86 -20.85 45.64
C ALA A 37 -2.34 -21.28 45.69
N VAL A 38 -2.75 -22.08 44.70
CA VAL A 38 -3.52 -23.32 44.93
C VAL A 38 -3.04 -24.38 43.93
N SER A 39 -2.35 -25.40 44.46
CA SER A 39 -2.04 -26.65 43.79
C SER A 39 -3.25 -27.58 43.91
N GLY A 40 -3.84 -27.95 42.78
CA GLY A 40 -4.83 -29.02 42.68
C GLY A 40 -4.91 -29.50 41.22
N PRO A 41 -5.00 -30.82 40.95
CA PRO A 41 -5.11 -31.32 39.59
C PRO A 41 -6.44 -30.87 38.97
N ALA A 42 -6.37 -30.26 37.79
CA ALA A 42 -7.53 -29.77 37.05
C ALA A 42 -8.47 -30.92 36.67
N PRO A 43 -9.80 -30.80 36.85
CA PRO A 43 -10.75 -31.70 36.22
C PRO A 43 -10.74 -31.45 34.71
N VAL A 44 -10.61 -32.53 33.93
CA VAL A 44 -10.73 -32.49 32.47
C VAL A 44 -12.17 -32.13 32.12
N VAL A 45 -12.42 -30.85 31.85
CA VAL A 45 -13.67 -30.37 31.26
C VAL A 45 -13.60 -30.65 29.76
N GLN A 46 -14.42 -31.60 29.29
CA GLN A 46 -14.63 -31.81 27.85
C GLN A 46 -15.23 -30.53 27.25
N GLN A 47 -14.43 -29.79 26.47
CA GLN A 47 -14.95 -28.71 25.64
C GLN A 47 -15.81 -29.32 24.53
N PRO A 48 -17.03 -28.81 24.30
CA PRO A 48 -17.75 -29.07 23.06
C PRO A 48 -16.89 -28.61 21.88
N GLN A 49 -16.64 -29.48 20.89
CA GLN A 49 -16.06 -29.09 19.61
C GLN A 49 -17.02 -28.10 18.95
N VAL A 50 -16.70 -26.80 19.04
CA VAL A 50 -17.32 -25.79 18.20
C VAL A 50 -16.54 -25.80 16.89
N GLU A 51 -17.15 -26.40 15.87
CA GLU A 51 -16.76 -26.26 14.48
C GLU A 51 -16.83 -24.76 14.12
N PRO A 52 -15.73 -24.09 13.74
CA PRO A 52 -15.79 -22.70 13.33
C PRO A 52 -16.28 -22.65 11.88
N THR A 53 -17.60 -22.75 11.70
CA THR A 53 -18.25 -22.18 10.51
C THR A 53 -18.23 -20.66 10.70
N ALA A 54 -17.19 -20.01 10.21
CA ALA A 54 -17.15 -18.56 10.17
C ALA A 54 -18.32 -18.08 9.28
N PRO A 55 -19.20 -17.18 9.76
CA PRO A 55 -20.17 -16.53 8.90
C PRO A 55 -19.39 -15.66 7.92
N THR A 56 -19.49 -15.95 6.63
CA THR A 56 -19.03 -15.05 5.57
C THR A 56 -19.99 -13.86 5.51
N SER A 57 -19.91 -13.01 6.53
CA SER A 57 -20.52 -11.69 6.46
C SER A 57 -19.83 -10.95 5.31
N PRO A 58 -20.56 -10.41 4.32
CA PRO A 58 -19.95 -9.62 3.27
C PRO A 58 -19.15 -8.49 3.92
N LYS A 59 -17.83 -8.44 3.71
CA LYS A 59 -17.03 -7.28 4.06
C LYS A 59 -17.67 -6.08 3.38
N THR A 60 -18.35 -5.25 4.17
CA THR A 60 -19.04 -4.09 3.66
C THR A 60 -17.98 -3.01 3.53
N PHE A 61 -17.47 -2.82 2.31
CA PHE A 61 -16.61 -1.69 1.98
C PHE A 61 -17.46 -0.42 2.06
N SER A 62 -17.46 0.18 3.25
CA SER A 62 -17.94 1.54 3.44
C SER A 62 -16.89 2.47 2.86
N ASP A 63 -16.91 2.65 1.54
CA ASP A 63 -16.60 3.89 0.83
C ASP A 63 -16.44 3.59 -0.68
N THR A 64 -16.98 4.48 -1.50
CA THR A 64 -17.15 4.41 -2.97
C THR A 64 -15.96 3.78 -3.71
N ALA A 65 -15.96 2.46 -3.94
CA ALA A 65 -14.94 1.82 -4.76
C ALA A 65 -15.00 2.32 -6.22
N VAL A 66 -13.84 2.45 -6.87
CA VAL A 66 -13.79 2.69 -8.32
C VAL A 66 -14.25 1.42 -9.02
N ILE A 67 -15.42 1.47 -9.67
CA ILE A 67 -15.95 0.35 -10.43
C ILE A 67 -15.35 0.39 -11.84
N ILE A 68 -14.60 -0.65 -12.20
CA ILE A 68 -14.00 -0.82 -13.52
C ILE A 68 -14.65 -2.03 -14.21
N THR A 69 -15.42 -1.77 -15.25
CA THR A 69 -16.09 -2.78 -16.09
C THR A 69 -15.28 -3.06 -17.36
N ASP A 70 -15.70 -4.05 -18.15
CA ASP A 70 -15.20 -4.31 -19.50
C ASP A 70 -15.42 -3.13 -20.47
N THR A 71 -16.51 -2.39 -20.29
CA THR A 71 -16.84 -1.18 -21.06
C THR A 71 -16.18 0.10 -20.57
N THR A 72 -15.47 0.06 -19.44
CA THR A 72 -14.81 1.24 -18.87
C THR A 72 -13.64 1.69 -19.76
N THR A 73 -13.67 2.97 -20.16
CA THR A 73 -12.55 3.61 -20.87
C THR A 73 -11.39 3.85 -19.91
N ILE A 74 -10.21 3.37 -20.27
CA ILE A 74 -8.97 3.55 -19.51
C ILE A 74 -7.92 4.17 -20.44
N GLU A 75 -7.42 5.35 -20.06
CA GLU A 75 -6.28 5.99 -20.72
C GLU A 75 -5.07 5.89 -19.79
N ILE A 76 -3.99 5.24 -20.25
CA ILE A 76 -2.78 5.03 -19.45
C ILE A 76 -1.70 5.99 -19.94
N GLY A 77 -1.24 6.87 -19.07
CA GLY A 77 -0.12 7.75 -19.34
C GLY A 77 1.24 7.03 -19.27
N PRO A 78 2.34 7.78 -19.49
CA PRO A 78 3.69 7.22 -19.40
C PRO A 78 3.96 6.57 -18.04
N VAL A 79 4.53 5.36 -18.07
CA VAL A 79 4.87 4.60 -16.88
C VAL A 79 6.27 4.97 -16.41
N LYS A 80 6.41 5.27 -15.12
CA LYS A 80 7.69 5.56 -14.46
C LYS A 80 7.98 4.50 -13.41
N LYS A 81 9.23 4.06 -13.30
CA LYS A 81 9.66 3.10 -12.28
C LYS A 81 10.36 3.81 -11.12
N TYR A 82 10.14 3.31 -9.91
CA TYR A 82 10.79 3.72 -8.67
C TYR A 82 11.36 2.49 -7.93
N GLY A 83 12.29 2.71 -6.99
CA GLY A 83 12.91 1.64 -6.19
C GLY A 83 13.99 0.86 -6.93
N VAL A 84 14.77 1.54 -7.78
CA VAL A 84 15.89 0.97 -8.55
C VAL A 84 17.26 1.51 -8.14
N ASP A 85 17.30 2.31 -7.08
CA ASP A 85 18.52 2.83 -6.46
C ASP A 85 19.27 1.75 -5.67
N GLU A 86 20.53 2.03 -5.35
CA GLU A 86 21.41 1.07 -4.66
C GLU A 86 21.04 0.86 -3.18
N ASP A 87 20.24 1.78 -2.64
CA ASP A 87 19.73 1.74 -1.26
C ASP A 87 18.43 0.94 -1.11
N ALA A 88 17.76 0.59 -2.21
CA ALA A 88 16.61 -0.31 -2.20
C ALA A 88 17.01 -1.70 -1.72
N ASP A 89 16.04 -2.46 -1.20
CA ASP A 89 16.24 -3.83 -0.75
C ASP A 89 17.02 -4.66 -1.79
N LYS A 90 18.26 -4.99 -1.42
CA LYS A 90 19.22 -5.70 -2.27
C LYS A 90 18.68 -7.06 -2.70
N GLN A 91 17.77 -7.65 -1.92
CA GLN A 91 17.17 -8.94 -2.23
C GLN A 91 16.40 -8.89 -3.55
N TYR A 92 15.68 -7.80 -3.82
CA TYR A 92 14.79 -7.69 -4.99
C TYR A 92 15.28 -6.72 -6.07
N LEU A 93 16.33 -5.94 -5.82
CA LEU A 93 16.85 -4.93 -6.75
C LEU A 93 17.08 -5.45 -8.18
N SER A 94 17.66 -6.64 -8.32
CA SER A 94 17.92 -7.24 -9.65
C SER A 94 16.64 -7.61 -10.40
N ARG A 95 15.60 -8.08 -9.68
CA ARG A 95 14.27 -8.39 -10.23
C ARG A 95 13.54 -7.09 -10.56
N CYS A 96 13.63 -6.07 -9.70
CA CYS A 96 13.03 -4.76 -9.92
C CYS A 96 13.53 -4.07 -11.20
N LYS A 97 14.85 -4.09 -11.43
CA LYS A 97 15.45 -3.51 -12.64
C LYS A 97 14.84 -4.10 -13.93
N LYS A 98 14.54 -5.40 -13.92
CA LYS A 98 13.96 -6.13 -15.07
C LYS A 98 12.43 -6.07 -15.14
N TRP A 99 11.77 -5.95 -13.99
CA TRP A 99 10.31 -5.94 -13.88
C TRP A 99 9.70 -4.72 -14.54
N ASN A 100 8.88 -4.90 -15.57
CA ASN A 100 8.19 -3.83 -16.25
C ASN A 100 6.81 -4.32 -16.68
N LEU A 101 5.85 -3.41 -16.76
CA LEU A 101 4.51 -3.68 -17.28
C LEU A 101 4.23 -2.71 -18.42
N ASP A 102 3.70 -3.23 -19.53
CA ASP A 102 3.20 -2.39 -20.61
C ASP A 102 1.76 -1.92 -20.33
N SER A 103 1.28 -0.97 -21.12
CA SER A 103 -0.06 -0.40 -20.94
C SER A 103 -1.17 -1.45 -21.09
N ALA A 104 -1.01 -2.44 -21.97
CA ALA A 104 -2.02 -3.48 -22.16
C ALA A 104 -2.13 -4.39 -20.91
N THR A 105 -1.00 -4.69 -20.28
CA THR A 105 -0.94 -5.46 -19.04
C THR A 105 -1.54 -4.69 -17.88
N ILE A 106 -1.25 -3.38 -17.80
CA ILE A 106 -1.83 -2.50 -16.77
C ILE A 106 -3.34 -2.38 -16.93
N ASP A 107 -3.86 -2.20 -18.15
CA ASP A 107 -5.31 -2.21 -18.43
C ASP A 107 -5.94 -3.53 -17.98
N LYS A 108 -5.30 -4.66 -18.31
CA LYS A 108 -5.77 -5.98 -17.89
C LYS A 108 -5.79 -6.13 -16.37
N LEU A 109 -4.76 -5.65 -15.67
CA LEU A 109 -4.73 -5.66 -14.20
C LEU A 109 -5.89 -4.84 -13.63
N LEU A 110 -6.05 -3.58 -14.04
CA LEU A 110 -7.10 -2.70 -13.54
C LEU A 110 -8.52 -3.28 -13.69
N ARG A 111 -8.78 -4.05 -14.75
CA ARG A 111 -10.08 -4.72 -14.96
C ARG A 111 -10.30 -5.96 -14.09
N ASN A 112 -9.21 -6.56 -13.59
CA ASN A 112 -9.23 -7.83 -12.86
C ASN A 112 -8.73 -7.69 -11.42
N MET A 113 -8.80 -6.48 -10.88
CA MET A 113 -8.59 -6.27 -9.45
C MET A 113 -9.90 -6.19 -8.67
N GLU A 114 -9.83 -6.53 -7.39
CA GLU A 114 -10.88 -6.29 -6.41
C GLU A 114 -10.44 -5.29 -5.33
N PRO A 115 -11.37 -4.53 -4.74
CA PRO A 115 -11.05 -3.62 -3.66
C PRO A 115 -10.49 -4.35 -2.43
N LEU A 116 -9.51 -3.72 -1.77
CA LEU A 116 -8.95 -4.17 -0.50
C LEU A 116 -9.11 -3.09 0.57
N ASP A 117 -9.34 -3.50 1.81
CA ASP A 117 -9.38 -2.58 2.95
C ASP A 117 -7.96 -2.33 3.47
N GLY A 118 -7.73 -1.18 4.12
CA GLY A 118 -6.39 -0.80 4.57
C GLY A 118 -5.76 -1.82 5.54
N ILE A 119 -6.57 -2.50 6.35
CA ILE A 119 -6.12 -3.52 7.30
C ILE A 119 -5.62 -4.76 6.56
N GLY A 120 -6.36 -5.23 5.57
CA GLY A 120 -6.00 -6.37 4.74
C GLY A 120 -4.78 -6.07 3.88
N TRP A 121 -4.61 -4.81 3.45
CA TRP A 121 -3.41 -4.36 2.75
C TRP A 121 -2.18 -4.45 3.65
N ASP A 122 -2.23 -3.87 4.85
CA ASP A 122 -1.11 -3.84 5.81
C ASP A 122 -0.70 -5.24 6.31
N LEU A 123 -1.67 -6.15 6.50
CA LEU A 123 -1.41 -7.46 7.11
C LEU A 123 -1.08 -8.57 6.12
N ALA A 124 -1.49 -8.47 4.84
CA ALA A 124 -1.44 -9.62 3.91
C ALA A 124 -0.51 -9.43 2.71
N TYR A 125 0.10 -8.26 2.53
CA TYR A 125 0.87 -7.95 1.33
C TYR A 125 2.25 -7.40 1.63
N SER A 126 3.22 -7.78 0.80
CA SER A 126 4.59 -7.28 0.90
C SER A 126 4.66 -5.86 0.31
N HIS A 127 5.33 -4.94 1.01
CA HIS A 127 5.51 -3.56 0.58
C HIS A 127 6.91 -3.40 -0.01
N LEU A 128 7.08 -3.77 -1.27
CA LEU A 128 8.37 -3.59 -1.94
C LEU A 128 8.59 -2.12 -2.30
N ASP A 129 9.84 -1.65 -2.21
CA ASP A 129 10.22 -0.32 -2.72
C ASP A 129 10.05 -0.22 -4.25
N CYS A 130 10.08 -1.37 -4.94
CA CYS A 130 9.93 -1.47 -6.38
C CYS A 130 8.49 -1.17 -6.82
N LYS A 131 8.29 -0.02 -7.47
CA LYS A 131 6.97 0.49 -7.83
C LYS A 131 6.92 1.03 -9.26
N LEU A 132 5.74 0.97 -9.87
CA LEU A 132 5.42 1.67 -11.11
C LEU A 132 4.38 2.75 -10.85
N TYR A 133 4.60 3.93 -11.43
CA TYR A 133 3.68 5.06 -11.36
C TYR A 133 3.18 5.42 -12.75
N SER A 134 1.89 5.70 -12.87
CA SER A 134 1.31 6.29 -14.07
C SER A 134 0.18 7.25 -13.74
N LYS A 135 0.00 8.28 -14.56
CA LYS A 135 -1.25 9.06 -14.55
C LYS A 135 -2.23 8.34 -15.44
N VAL A 136 -3.36 7.92 -14.88
CA VAL A 136 -4.41 7.23 -15.63
C VAL A 136 -5.70 8.04 -15.62
N LYS A 137 -6.49 7.91 -16.68
CA LYS A 137 -7.90 8.34 -16.66
C LYS A 137 -8.81 7.14 -16.77
N ILE A 138 -9.74 7.01 -15.84
CA ILE A 138 -10.73 5.94 -15.80
C ILE A 138 -12.10 6.61 -15.86
N SER A 139 -12.87 6.33 -16.91
CA SER A 139 -14.14 7.02 -17.18
C SER A 139 -14.00 8.55 -17.15
N GLY A 140 -12.90 9.07 -17.69
CA GLY A 140 -12.57 10.50 -17.75
C GLY A 140 -12.06 11.11 -16.43
N LYS A 141 -12.14 10.41 -15.29
CA LYS A 141 -11.59 10.87 -14.00
C LYS A 141 -10.11 10.54 -13.91
N SER A 142 -9.30 11.49 -13.44
CA SER A 142 -7.85 11.33 -13.34
C SER A 142 -7.42 10.74 -12.00
N TYR A 143 -6.51 9.78 -12.06
CA TYR A 143 -5.91 9.12 -10.90
C TYR A 143 -4.39 9.07 -11.05
N LEU A 144 -3.69 9.10 -9.92
CA LEU A 144 -2.35 8.56 -9.83
C LEU A 144 -2.47 7.07 -9.56
N LEU A 145 -1.98 6.26 -10.48
CA LEU A 145 -1.83 4.82 -10.32
C LEU A 145 -0.45 4.53 -9.74
N GLU A 146 -0.43 3.79 -8.63
CA GLU A 146 0.77 3.12 -8.10
C GLU A 146 0.57 1.61 -8.22
N ILE A 147 1.53 0.89 -8.80
CA ILE A 147 1.55 -0.57 -8.81
C ILE A 147 2.79 -1.00 -8.04
N ASN A 148 2.59 -1.73 -6.95
CA ASN A 148 3.69 -2.31 -6.19
C ASN A 148 4.07 -3.67 -6.75
N ALA A 149 5.36 -3.97 -6.80
CA ALA A 149 5.83 -5.28 -7.23
C ALA A 149 5.44 -6.43 -6.29
N GLY A 150 4.91 -6.14 -5.10
CA GLY A 150 4.36 -7.07 -4.11
C GLY A 150 2.87 -7.40 -4.27
N SER A 151 2.33 -7.35 -5.48
CA SER A 151 0.96 -7.80 -5.81
C SER A 151 -0.19 -6.94 -5.29
N TRP A 152 -0.02 -5.61 -5.26
CA TRP A 152 -1.11 -4.67 -5.00
C TRP A 152 -0.98 -3.39 -5.84
N LEU A 153 -2.08 -2.66 -5.98
CA LEU A 153 -2.09 -1.34 -6.61
C LEU A 153 -2.99 -0.35 -5.88
N GLU A 154 -2.73 0.93 -6.13
CA GLU A 154 -3.52 2.04 -5.61
C GLU A 154 -3.98 2.96 -6.73
N LEU A 155 -5.19 3.47 -6.60
CA LEU A 155 -5.67 4.61 -7.36
C LEU A 155 -5.88 5.78 -6.42
N THR A 156 -5.11 6.84 -6.61
CA THR A 156 -5.11 8.00 -5.73
C THR A 156 -5.65 9.22 -6.47
N THR A 157 -6.65 9.84 -5.87
CA THR A 157 -7.14 11.18 -6.23
C THR A 157 -6.56 12.22 -5.27
N LYS A 158 -7.02 13.46 -5.32
CA LYS A 158 -6.60 14.47 -4.33
C LYS A 158 -7.09 14.13 -2.91
N ASP A 159 -8.26 13.51 -2.81
CA ASP A 159 -8.99 13.41 -1.53
C ASP A 159 -9.16 11.96 -1.06
N THR A 160 -8.82 10.98 -1.90
CA THR A 160 -9.09 9.57 -1.61
C THR A 160 -8.09 8.66 -2.30
N THR A 161 -7.70 7.59 -1.60
CA THR A 161 -6.92 6.46 -2.11
C THR A 161 -7.79 5.21 -2.10
N TYR A 162 -7.74 4.47 -3.20
CA TYR A 162 -8.44 3.20 -3.37
C TYR A 162 -7.40 2.09 -3.51
N LEU A 163 -7.47 1.08 -2.65
CA LEU A 163 -6.55 -0.05 -2.64
C LEU A 163 -7.16 -1.23 -3.38
N PHE A 164 -6.34 -1.94 -4.14
CA PHE A 164 -6.78 -3.07 -4.93
C PHE A 164 -5.75 -4.20 -4.99
N ILE A 165 -6.28 -5.40 -5.19
CA ILE A 165 -5.49 -6.63 -5.35
C ILE A 165 -6.01 -7.47 -6.52
N PRO A 166 -5.18 -8.34 -7.11
CA PRO A 166 -5.66 -9.27 -8.12
C PRO A 166 -6.77 -10.19 -7.60
N LYS A 167 -7.83 -10.37 -8.39
CA LYS A 167 -8.96 -11.27 -8.07
C LYS A 167 -8.55 -12.74 -7.96
N ASP A 168 -7.50 -13.12 -8.67
CA ASP A 168 -7.00 -14.49 -8.70
C ASP A 168 -5.50 -14.56 -9.00
N ARG A 169 -4.92 -15.73 -8.74
CA ARG A 169 -3.49 -16.01 -8.87
C ARG A 169 -2.98 -16.05 -10.32
N SER A 170 -3.84 -15.99 -11.35
CA SER A 170 -3.39 -15.95 -12.74
C SER A 170 -2.62 -14.65 -13.08
N PHE A 171 -2.73 -13.65 -12.21
CA PHE A 171 -2.03 -12.37 -12.30
C PHE A 171 -0.70 -12.32 -11.54
N ASP A 172 -0.38 -13.32 -10.71
CA ASP A 172 0.85 -13.41 -9.92
C ASP A 172 2.11 -13.26 -10.80
N LYS A 173 2.04 -13.74 -12.05
CA LYS A 173 3.11 -13.63 -13.05
C LYS A 173 3.50 -12.20 -13.43
N TYR A 174 2.67 -11.20 -13.10
CA TYR A 174 2.95 -9.79 -13.36
C TYR A 174 3.66 -9.10 -12.18
N PHE A 175 3.95 -9.82 -11.10
CA PHE A 175 4.56 -9.27 -9.89
C PHE A 175 5.88 -9.97 -9.56
N ILE A 176 6.65 -9.36 -8.64
CA ILE A 176 7.89 -9.93 -8.12
C ILE A 176 7.56 -10.86 -6.94
N LEU A 177 6.73 -10.40 -6.00
CA LEU A 177 6.26 -11.25 -4.91
C LEU A 177 4.80 -11.58 -5.08
N HIS A 178 4.45 -12.80 -4.72
CA HIS A 178 3.09 -13.33 -4.80
C HIS A 178 2.37 -13.12 -3.48
N VAL A 179 1.04 -13.16 -3.51
CA VAL A 179 0.23 -13.00 -2.30
C VAL A 179 0.56 -14.11 -1.29
N GLY A 180 1.07 -13.73 -0.11
CA GLY A 180 1.41 -14.65 0.98
C GLY A 180 2.86 -15.16 1.02
N GLU A 181 3.78 -14.53 0.29
CA GLU A 181 5.24 -14.69 0.44
C GLU A 181 5.85 -13.58 1.32
#